data_AF-A0A1H9WQP1-F1
#
_entry.id   AF-A0A1H9WQP1-F1
#
_cell.length_a   1.000
_cell.length_b   1.000
_cell.length_c   1.000
_cell.angle_alpha   90.00
_cell.angle_beta   90.00
_cell.angle_gamma   90.00
#
_symmetry.space_group_name_H-M   'P 1'
#
loop_
_entity.id
_entity.type
_entity.pdbx_description
1 polymer ?
#
loop_
_entity_poly.entity_id
_entity_poly.type
_entity_poly.pdbx_seq_one_letter_code
_entity_poly.pdbx_strand_id
1 'polypeptide(L)' 'MLAPGDQVHFDGGQHRVLGLSGTSVRLRSAEGAEQVVLAGYLLSAPDFAVLGAGALPAVKPGLPARRAA' A
#
# COMPACT_ATOMS: atom_id res chain seq x y z
N MET A 1 -9.85 1.02 -6.73
CA MET A 1 -9.41 -0.29 -6.22
C MET A 1 -8.17 -0.04 -5.38
N LEU A 2 -8.13 -0.52 -4.14
CA LEU A 2 -6.98 -0.32 -3.26
C LEU A 2 -5.80 -1.19 -3.73
N ALA A 3 -4.61 -0.63 -3.82
CA ALA A 3 -3.41 -1.30 -4.28
C ALA A 3 -2.19 -0.95 -3.42
N PRO A 4 -1.15 -1.81 -3.38
CA PRO A 4 0.13 -1.45 -2.80
C PRO A 4 0.69 -0.18 -3.44
N GLY A 5 1.16 0.76 -2.61
CA GLY A 5 1.62 2.08 -3.03
C GLY A 5 0.62 3.21 -2.77
N ASP A 6 -0.68 2.89 -2.65
CA ASP A 6 -1.72 3.86 -2.36
C ASP A 6 -1.52 4.51 -0.98
N GLN A 7 -1.87 5.80 -0.89
CA GLN A 7 -1.99 6.52 0.36
C GLN A 7 -3.46 6.57 0.77
N VAL A 8 -3.72 6.29 2.05
CA VAL A 8 -5.05 6.31 2.66
C VAL A 8 -5.05 7.15 3.93
N HIS A 9 -6.17 7.76 4.24
CA HIS A 9 -6.49 8.23 5.59
C HIS A 9 -7.20 7.11 6.34
N PHE A 10 -6.75 6.83 7.57
CA PHE A 10 -7.33 5.81 8.45
C PHE A 10 -6.81 6.01 9.88
N ASP A 11 -7.65 5.76 10.89
CA ASP A 11 -7.32 5.89 12.31
C ASP A 11 -6.79 7.29 12.67
N GLY A 12 -7.38 8.31 12.03
CA GLY A 12 -6.98 9.72 12.19
C GLY A 12 -5.63 10.10 11.57
N GLY A 13 -5.00 9.20 10.81
CA GLY A 13 -3.66 9.38 10.25
C GLY A 13 -3.56 9.05 8.76
N GLN A 14 -2.44 9.44 8.15
CA GLN A 14 -2.08 8.98 6.81
C GLN A 14 -1.26 7.69 6.88
N HIS A 15 -1.65 6.74 6.03
CA HIS A 15 -0.99 5.45 5.92
C HIS A 15 -0.72 5.10 4.45
N ARG A 16 0.38 4.40 4.21
CA ARG A 16 0.70 3.80 2.91
C ARG A 16 0.34 2.32 2.92
N VAL A 17 -0.33 1.87 1.86
CA VAL A 17 -0.60 0.46 1.62
C VAL A 17 0.69 -0.22 1.19
N LEU A 18 1.16 -1.19 1.97
CA LEU A 18 2.35 -1.98 1.63
C LEU A 18 2.00 -3.27 0.90
N GLY A 19 0.80 -3.81 1.13
CA GLY A 19 0.40 -5.10 0.60
C GLY A 19 -1.02 -5.49 0.94
N LEU A 20 -1.56 -6.41 0.14
CA LEU A 20 -2.85 -7.05 0.33
C LEU A 20 -2.60 -8.56 0.36
N SER A 21 -3.18 -9.26 1.35
CA SER A 21 -3.09 -10.71 1.45
C SER A 21 -4.42 -11.27 1.92
N GLY A 22 -5.13 -11.96 1.04
CA GLY A 22 -6.49 -12.42 1.31
C GLY A 22 -7.40 -11.25 1.67
N THR A 23 -7.92 -11.25 2.89
CA THR A 23 -8.78 -10.19 3.43
C THR A 23 -8.04 -9.20 4.32
N SER A 24 -6.71 -9.23 4.35
CA SER A 24 -5.90 -8.34 5.20
C SER A 24 -5.12 -7.32 4.37
N VAL A 25 -4.97 -6.11 4.91
CA VAL A 25 -4.20 -5.01 4.35
C VAL A 25 -3.07 -4.67 5.30
N ARG A 26 -1.84 -4.59 4.79
CA ARG A 26 -0.70 -4.07 5.54
C ARG A 26 -0.53 -2.59 5.27
N LEU A 27 -0.52 -1.79 6.33
CA LEU A 27 -0.39 -0.34 6.29
C LEU A 27 0.90 0.09 7.01
N ARG A 28 1.45 1.22 6.60
CA ARG A 28 2.53 1.92 7.31
C ARG A 28 2.15 3.37 7.57
N SER A 29 2.21 3.85 8.81
CA SER A 29 1.96 5.25 9.15
C SER A 29 3.04 6.18 8.60
N ALA A 30 2.78 7.49 8.61
CA ALA A 30 3.78 8.50 8.28
C ALA A 30 5.02 8.43 9.20
N GLU A 31 4.87 8.00 10.47
CA GLU A 31 6.01 7.80 11.37
C GLU A 31 6.76 6.48 11.12
N GLY A 32 6.27 5.65 10.20
CA GLY A 32 6.90 4.38 9.82
C GLY A 32 6.38 3.15 10.56
N ALA A 33 5.40 3.30 11.46
CA ALA A 33 4.81 2.17 12.19
C ALA A 33 3.98 1.29 11.24
N GLU A 34 4.22 -0.03 11.26
CA GLU A 34 3.45 -0.98 10.45
C GLU A 34 2.32 -1.62 11.23
N GLN A 35 1.18 -1.82 10.56
CA GLN A 35 0.02 -2.52 11.11
C GLN A 35 -0.66 -3.37 10.04
N VAL A 36 -1.37 -4.41 10.47
CA VAL A 36 -2.20 -5.25 9.60
C VAL A 36 -3.64 -5.13 10.05
N VAL A 37 -4.51 -4.77 9.12
CA VAL A 37 -5.95 -4.56 9.36
C VAL A 37 -6.78 -5.42 8.43
N LEU A 38 -7.97 -5.84 8.86
CA LEU A 38 -8.91 -6.51 7.96
C LEU A 38 -9.45 -5.50 6.95
N ALA A 39 -9.51 -5.89 5.68
CA ALA A 39 -10.01 -5.07 4.59
C ALA A 39 -11.47 -4.63 4.83
N GLY A 40 -12.31 -5.53 5.36
CA GLY A 40 -13.69 -5.18 5.72
C GLY A 40 -13.75 -4.09 6.80
N TYR A 41 -12.90 -4.20 7.83
CA TYR A 41 -12.83 -3.20 8.89
C TYR A 41 -12.33 -1.85 8.35
N LEU A 42 -11.21 -1.85 7.62
CA LEU A 42 -10.64 -0.67 6.97
C LEU A 42 -11.66 0.05 6.08
N LEU A 43 -12.35 -0.68 5.21
CA LEU A 43 -13.34 -0.11 4.27
C LEU A 43 -14.62 0.37 4.97
N SER A 44 -14.89 -0.09 6.19
CA SER A 44 -16.03 0.34 6.99
C SER A 44 -15.73 1.53 7.91
N ALA A 45 -14.45 1.89 8.07
CA ALA A 45 -14.06 2.97 8.96
C ALA A 45 -14.57 4.32 8.42
N PRO A 46 -15.20 5.16 9.25
CA PRO A 46 -15.88 6.37 8.79
C PRO A 46 -14.92 7.44 8.25
N ASP A 47 -13.67 7.41 8.70
CA ASP A 47 -12.58 8.29 8.28
C ASP A 47 -11.75 7.71 7.12
N PHE A 48 -12.10 6.51 6.63
CA PHE A 48 -11.36 5.89 5.55
C PHE A 48 -11.52 6.67 4.23
N ALA A 49 -10.39 7.10 3.68
CA ALA A 49 -10.35 7.76 2.38
C ALA A 49 -9.08 7.38 1.61
N VAL A 50 -9.20 7.12 0.31
CA VAL A 50 -8.02 6.98 -0.56
C VAL A 50 -7.56 8.36 -0.99
N LEU A 51 -6.35 8.76 -0.59
CA LEU A 51 -5.76 10.07 -0.85
C LEU A 51 -5.07 10.13 -2.23
N GLY A 52 -4.73 8.97 -2.80
CA GLY A 52 -4.20 8.83 -4.15
C GLY A 52 -3.15 7.73 -4.27
N ALA A 53 -2.82 7.35 -5.50
CA ALA A 53 -1.71 6.45 -5.78
C ALA A 53 -0.40 7.19 -5.50
N GLY A 54 0.25 6.88 -4.37
CA GLY A 54 1.60 7.37 -4.13
C GLY A 54 2.49 6.78 -5.21
N ALA A 55 2.97 7.62 -6.14
CA ALA A 55 3.83 7.22 -7.25
C ALA A 55 4.84 6.18 -6.74
N LEU A 56 4.66 4.92 -7.14
CA LEU A 56 5.67 3.92 -6.91
C LEU A 56 6.90 4.41 -7.70
N PRO A 57 8.11 4.48 -7.12
CA PRO A 57 9.28 4.69 -7.93
C PRO A 57 9.25 3.62 -9.02
N ALA A 58 9.25 4.06 -10.28
CA ALA A 58 9.22 3.16 -11.42
C ALA A 58 10.45 2.25 -11.31
N VAL A 59 10.25 1.03 -10.84
CA VAL A 59 11.26 -0.02 -10.89
C VAL A 59 11.46 -0.27 -12.38
N LYS A 60 12.52 0.32 -12.96
CA LYS A 60 12.96 -0.09 -14.30
C LYS A 60 13.19 -1.59 -14.22
N PRO A 61 12.51 -2.43 -15.01
CA PRO A 61 12.89 -3.81 -15.13
C PRO A 61 14.34 -3.82 -15.61
N GLY A 62 15.27 -4.22 -14.72
CA GLY A 62 16.63 -4.51 -15.12
C GLY A 62 16.53 -5.63 -16.14
N LEU A 63 16.78 -5.31 -17.41
CA LEU A 63 16.81 -6.25 -18.51
C LEU A 63 17.60 -7.50 -18.05
N PRO A 64 17.06 -8.73 -18.14
CA PRO A 64 17.87 -9.90 -17.87
C PRO A 64 19.02 -9.90 -18.87
N ALA A 65 20.26 -9.91 -18.37
CA ALA A 65 21.45 -10.04 -19.19
C ALA A 65 21.30 -11.29 -20.07
N ARG A 66 21.01 -11.08 -21.36
CA ARG A 66 20.96 -12.18 -22.33
C ARG A 66 22.37 -12.75 -22.44
N ARG A 67 22.47 -14.07 -22.24
CA ARG A 67 23.69 -14.87 -22.42
C ARG A 67 24.28 -14.66 -23.82
N ALA A 68 25.60 -14.53 -23.89
CA ALA A 68 26.39 -14.79 -25.09
C ALA A 68 27.63 -15.60 -24.70
N ALA A 69 27.62 -16.89 -25.04
CA ALA A 69 28.76 -17.71 -25.44
C ALA A 69 28.22 -19.05 -25.94
#